data_AF-A0A819MNQ8-F1
#
_entry.id   AF-A0A819MNQ8-F1
#
_cell.length_a   1.000
_cell.length_b   1.000
_cell.length_c   1.000
_cell.angle_alpha   90.00
_cell.angle_beta   90.00
_cell.angle_gamma   90.00
#
_symmetry.space_group_name_H-M   'P 1'
#
loop_
_entity.id
_entity.type
_entity.pdbx_description
1 polymer ?
#
loop_
_entity_poly.entity_id
_entity_poly.type
_entity_poly.pdbx_seq_one_letter_code
_entity_poly.pdbx_strand_id
1 'polypeptide(L)'
;MFIKQFCPLGTIYEINSILLTSLLQACAYSRSSDMNAFEDILLNNMFLFGCTGHCLIVSPNFWTLMIDLVTDFYEYGWGQSFHFANRFHDETLAESIQRHESYLALKMNLKAGDKVLDLDCDVGGSLRRIAHLTGTHVTDITISDY
;
A
#
# COMPACT_ATOMS: atom_id res chain seq x y z
N MET A 1 -5.55 -27.68 6.68
CA MET A 1 -6.68 -27.44 5.76
C MET A 1 -6.57 -25.99 5.33
N PHE A 2 -5.99 -25.74 4.15
CA PHE A 2 -5.72 -24.40 3.64
C PHE A 2 -7.02 -23.81 3.09
N ILE A 3 -7.47 -22.70 3.65
CA ILE A 3 -8.58 -21.92 3.07
C ILE A 3 -7.97 -21.04 1.97
N LYS A 4 -8.08 -21.51 0.73
CA LYS A 4 -7.97 -20.68 -0.48
C LYS A 4 -9.34 -20.08 -0.76
N GLN A 5 -9.63 -18.91 -0.19
CA GLN A 5 -10.78 -18.13 -0.65
C GLN A 5 -10.54 -16.65 -0.34
N PHE A 6 -9.92 -15.98 -1.32
CA PHE A 6 -9.93 -14.52 -1.41
C PHE A 6 -11.35 -14.10 -1.77
N CYS A 7 -11.94 -13.21 -0.98
CA CYS A 7 -13.31 -12.74 -1.18
C CYS A 7 -13.25 -11.35 -1.84
N PRO A 8 -13.63 -11.20 -3.12
CA PRO A 8 -13.72 -9.90 -3.74
C PRO A 8 -15.08 -9.30 -3.34
N LEU A 9 -15.21 -8.82 -2.11
CA LEU A 9 -16.43 -8.17 -1.66
C LEU A 9 -16.11 -6.81 -1.07
N GLY A 10 -16.30 -5.79 -1.89
CA GLY A 10 -16.19 -4.39 -1.51
C GLY A 10 -15.86 -3.50 -2.70
N THR A 11 -16.73 -3.45 -3.72
CA THR A 11 -16.64 -2.33 -4.67
C THR A 11 -17.11 -1.05 -3.98
N ILE A 12 -16.50 0.10 -4.26
CA ILE A 12 -16.83 1.39 -3.61
C ILE A 12 -18.32 1.78 -3.73
N TYR A 13 -19.02 1.18 -4.70
CA TYR A 13 -20.45 1.35 -4.94
C TYR A 13 -21.35 0.62 -3.92
N GLU A 14 -20.81 -0.32 -3.14
CA GLU A 14 -21.55 -1.10 -2.14
C GLU A 14 -21.51 -0.48 -0.74
N ILE A 15 -20.77 0.63 -0.56
CA ILE A 15 -20.60 1.29 0.74
C ILE A 15 -21.45 2.55 0.80
N ASN A 16 -22.34 2.64 1.79
CA ASN A 16 -23.10 3.87 2.06
C ASN A 16 -22.18 4.95 2.66
N SER A 17 -21.82 5.94 1.84
CA SER A 17 -20.88 7.01 2.18
C SER A 17 -21.31 7.89 3.36
N ILE A 18 -22.59 7.85 3.77
CA ILE A 18 -23.12 8.64 4.90
C ILE A 18 -22.66 8.05 6.25
N LEU A 19 -22.28 6.77 6.30
CA LEU A 19 -21.85 6.07 7.52
C LEU A 19 -20.35 6.22 7.82
N LEU A 20 -19.55 6.72 6.88
CA LEU A 20 -18.12 6.90 7.06
C LEU A 20 -17.84 8.30 7.61
N THR A 21 -17.36 8.37 8.85
CA THR A 21 -16.78 9.62 9.36
C THR A 21 -15.39 9.75 8.73
N SER A 22 -15.24 10.63 7.74
CA SER A 22 -13.95 10.85 7.09
C SER A 22 -13.05 11.70 8.00
N LEU A 23 -11.99 11.09 8.54
CA LEU A 23 -10.87 11.83 9.12
C LEU A 23 -9.85 12.09 8.01
N LEU A 24 -9.86 13.30 7.44
CA LEU A 24 -8.94 13.67 6.37
C LEU A 24 -7.68 14.29 6.98
N GLN A 25 -6.65 13.47 7.18
CA GLN A 25 -5.31 13.95 7.53
C GLN A 25 -4.43 13.90 6.27
N ALA A 26 -4.63 14.86 5.36
CA ALA A 26 -3.74 15.07 4.23
C ALA A 26 -2.93 16.35 4.48
N CYS A 27 -1.62 16.19 4.70
CA CYS A 27 -0.70 17.32 4.55
C CYS A 27 -0.24 17.30 3.08
N ALA A 28 -0.52 18.35 2.32
CA ALA A 28 0.01 18.46 0.98
C ALA A 28 1.55 18.50 1.06
N TYR A 29 2.22 17.54 0.43
CA TYR A 29 3.64 17.65 0.17
C TYR A 29 3.89 18.93 -0.64
N SER A 30 4.97 19.64 -0.33
CA SER A 30 5.40 20.79 -1.14
C SER A 30 5.50 20.36 -2.59
N ARG A 31 5.06 21.21 -3.52
CA ARG A 31 5.12 20.98 -4.98
C ARG A 31 6.48 20.36 -5.33
N SER A 32 6.47 19.10 -5.73
CA SER A 32 7.65 18.39 -6.23
C SER A 32 8.22 19.17 -7.41
N SER A 33 9.54 19.24 -7.50
CA SER A 33 10.22 19.76 -8.69
C SER A 33 9.78 19.00 -9.93
N ASP A 34 9.83 19.63 -11.11
CA ASP A 34 9.56 18.97 -12.39
C ASP A 34 10.29 17.61 -12.44
N MET A 35 9.50 16.52 -12.48
CA MET A 35 9.95 15.13 -12.36
C MET A 35 10.63 14.69 -13.66
N ASN A 36 11.87 15.10 -13.87
CA ASN A 36 12.57 14.85 -15.12
C ASN A 36 13.39 13.54 -15.02
N ALA A 37 12.96 12.48 -15.73
CA ALA A 37 13.82 11.62 -16.58
C ALA A 37 13.54 10.10 -16.55
N PHE A 38 12.82 9.54 -15.59
CA PHE A 38 12.55 8.08 -15.58
C PHE A 38 11.09 7.72 -15.34
N GLU A 39 10.44 8.37 -14.37
CA GLU A 39 9.01 8.17 -14.11
C GLU A 39 8.17 8.55 -15.34
N ASP A 40 8.47 9.66 -16.01
CA ASP A 40 7.78 10.05 -17.25
C ASP A 40 7.96 9.04 -18.39
N ILE A 41 9.15 8.42 -18.49
CA ILE A 41 9.42 7.40 -19.51
C ILE A 41 8.65 6.13 -19.18
N LEU A 42 8.67 5.71 -17.91
CA LEU A 42 7.89 4.56 -17.45
C LEU A 42 6.40 4.80 -17.65
N LEU A 43 5.88 5.95 -17.25
CA LEU A 43 4.48 6.32 -17.40
C LEU A 43 4.06 6.38 -18.87
N ASN A 44 4.88 6.94 -19.76
CA ASN A 44 4.57 6.97 -21.20
C ASN A 44 4.67 5.59 -21.88
N ASN A 45 5.56 4.71 -21.42
CA ASN A 45 5.66 3.35 -21.96
C ASN A 45 4.60 2.41 -21.37
N MET A 46 4.15 2.68 -20.15
CA MET A 46 3.14 1.91 -19.44
C MET A 46 1.72 2.33 -19.84
N PHE A 47 1.52 3.63 -20.04
CA PHE A 47 0.24 4.23 -20.33
C PHE A 47 0.33 5.14 -21.54
N LEU A 48 -0.62 4.99 -22.46
CA LEU A 48 -0.88 6.03 -23.47
C LEU A 48 -1.86 7.04 -22.88
N PHE A 49 -1.35 8.22 -22.54
CA PHE A 49 -2.19 9.36 -22.18
C PHE A 49 -2.57 10.11 -23.46
N GLY A 50 -3.79 9.88 -23.94
CA GLY A 50 -4.38 10.64 -25.04
C GLY A 50 -5.00 11.96 -24.56
N CYS A 51 -5.32 12.86 -25.50
CA CYS A 51 -6.12 14.07 -25.21
C CYS A 51 -7.58 13.76 -24.82
N THR A 52 -7.98 12.50 -24.88
CA THR A 52 -9.23 11.99 -24.32
C THR A 52 -8.93 11.40 -22.94
N GLY A 53 -9.81 11.60 -21.95
CA GLY A 53 -9.61 11.18 -20.55
C GLY A 53 -9.55 9.66 -20.30
N HIS A 54 -9.13 8.87 -21.28
CA HIS A 54 -8.98 7.43 -21.20
C HIS A 54 -7.48 7.09 -21.18
N CYS A 55 -7.02 6.54 -20.07
CA CYS A 55 -5.69 5.96 -19.92
C CYS A 55 -5.71 4.51 -20.42
N LEU A 56 -4.89 4.16 -21.42
CA LEU A 56 -4.79 2.80 -21.95
C LEU A 56 -3.48 2.16 -21.49
N ILE A 57 -3.56 1.03 -20.77
CA ILE A 57 -2.37 0.23 -20.39
C ILE A 57 -1.82 -0.41 -21.67
N VAL A 58 -0.58 -0.08 -22.03
CA VAL A 58 0.03 -0.44 -23.32
C VAL A 58 0.58 -1.87 -23.31
N SER A 59 1.09 -2.33 -22.17
CA SER A 59 1.60 -3.69 -22.00
C SER A 59 1.41 -4.17 -20.55
N PRO A 60 0.26 -4.79 -20.22
CA PRO A 60 0.00 -5.31 -18.88
C PRO A 60 1.09 -6.28 -18.42
N ASN A 61 1.56 -7.14 -19.33
CA ASN A 61 2.55 -8.17 -19.00
C ASN A 61 3.94 -7.59 -18.70
N PHE A 62 4.36 -6.53 -19.39
CA PHE A 62 5.65 -5.90 -19.10
C PHE A 62 5.63 -5.20 -17.74
N TRP A 63 4.52 -4.53 -17.42
CA TRP A 63 4.33 -3.90 -16.11
C TRP A 63 4.32 -4.92 -14.98
N THR A 64 3.54 -6.01 -15.12
CA THR A 64 3.53 -7.10 -14.14
C THR A 64 4.94 -7.66 -13.92
N LEU A 65 5.69 -7.95 -14.99
CA LEU A 65 7.07 -8.45 -14.88
C LEU A 65 8.00 -7.46 -14.17
N MET A 66 7.83 -6.15 -14.41
CA MET A 66 8.62 -5.12 -13.73
C MET A 66 8.26 -5.04 -12.24
N ILE A 67 6.98 -5.07 -11.91
CA ILE A 67 6.51 -5.06 -10.52
C ILE A 67 6.99 -6.32 -9.79
N ASP A 68 6.82 -7.52 -10.36
CA ASP A 68 7.27 -8.76 -9.72
C ASP A 68 8.78 -8.74 -9.45
N LEU A 69 9.59 -8.40 -10.46
CA LEU A 69 11.05 -8.37 -10.34
C LEU A 69 11.54 -7.33 -9.33
N VAL A 70 10.96 -6.13 -9.38
CA VAL A 70 11.29 -5.06 -8.42
C VAL A 70 10.85 -5.50 -7.03
N THR A 71 9.66 -6.05 -6.88
CA THR A 71 9.11 -6.47 -5.59
C THR A 71 9.96 -7.58 -4.95
N ASP A 72 10.34 -8.61 -5.70
CA ASP A 72 11.27 -9.66 -5.26
C ASP A 72 12.60 -9.08 -4.74
N PHE A 73 13.18 -8.13 -5.48
CA PHE A 73 14.43 -7.49 -5.11
C PHE A 73 14.28 -6.65 -3.83
N TYR A 74 13.18 -5.91 -3.70
CA TYR A 74 12.89 -5.10 -2.53
C TYR A 74 12.59 -5.98 -1.30
N GLU A 75 11.84 -7.08 -1.44
CA GLU A 75 11.61 -8.02 -0.35
C GLU A 75 12.92 -8.67 0.13
N TYR A 76 13.82 -9.02 -0.80
CA TYR A 76 15.13 -9.54 -0.44
C TYR A 76 15.99 -8.53 0.33
N GLY A 77 15.99 -7.26 -0.08
CA GLY A 77 16.83 -6.22 0.51
C GLY A 77 16.26 -5.56 1.78
N TRP A 78 14.94 -5.37 1.85
CA TRP A 78 14.25 -4.55 2.85
C TRP A 78 13.18 -5.32 3.65
N GLY A 79 12.88 -6.56 3.29
CA GLY A 79 11.82 -7.35 3.92
C GLY A 79 10.42 -6.96 3.42
N GLN A 80 9.38 -7.37 4.14
CA GLN A 80 8.00 -7.28 3.64
C GLN A 80 7.28 -5.95 3.97
N SER A 81 7.95 -5.01 4.65
CA SER A 81 7.37 -3.71 4.99
C SER A 81 8.07 -2.64 4.18
N PHE A 82 7.42 -2.16 3.13
CA PHE A 82 7.97 -1.17 2.19
C PHE A 82 7.83 0.28 2.68
N HIS A 83 8.09 0.51 3.96
CA HIS A 83 8.16 1.84 4.52
C HIS A 83 9.36 1.99 5.45
N PHE A 84 9.78 3.24 5.65
CA PHE A 84 10.87 3.54 6.56
C PHE A 84 10.37 3.86 7.96
N ALA A 85 11.27 3.69 8.92
CA ALA A 85 11.08 4.14 10.29
C ALA A 85 12.36 4.81 10.76
N ASN A 86 12.22 5.87 11.56
CA ASN A 86 13.37 6.43 12.26
C ASN A 86 13.95 5.34 13.18
N ARG A 87 15.27 5.12 13.15
CA ARG A 87 15.94 4.06 13.92
C ARG A 87 16.62 4.64 15.14
N PHE A 88 16.36 4.06 16.31
CA PHE A 88 17.01 4.47 17.55
C PHE A 88 18.37 3.81 17.75
N HIS A 89 19.15 4.33 18.70
CA HIS A 89 20.41 3.72 19.10
C HIS A 89 20.14 2.26 19.54
N ASP A 90 20.97 1.33 19.08
CA ASP A 90 20.86 -0.13 19.29
C ASP A 90 19.67 -0.84 18.63
N GLU A 91 18.88 -0.16 17.81
CA GLU A 91 17.75 -0.78 17.11
C GLU A 91 18.17 -1.31 15.73
N THR A 92 17.75 -2.52 15.37
CA THR A 92 17.88 -3.03 14.00
C THR A 92 16.87 -2.36 13.07
N LEU A 93 17.06 -2.46 11.74
CA LEU A 93 16.06 -1.96 10.77
C LEU A 93 14.69 -2.61 11.00
N ALA A 94 14.67 -3.93 11.16
CA ALA A 94 13.45 -4.69 11.40
C ALA A 94 12.74 -4.27 12.71
N GLU A 95 13.48 -4.02 13.79
CA GLU A 95 12.88 -3.53 15.04
C GLU A 95 12.31 -2.11 14.88
N SER A 96 13.01 -1.22 14.16
CA SER A 96 12.54 0.15 13.92
C SER A 96 11.22 0.19 13.15
N ILE A 97 11.09 -0.65 12.12
CA ILE A 97 9.87 -0.82 11.33
C ILE A 97 8.75 -1.33 12.22
N GLN A 98 9.00 -2.42 12.95
CA GLN A 98 8.02 -3.03 13.85
C GLN A 98 7.51 -2.06 14.92
N ARG A 99 8.40 -1.27 15.53
CA ARG A 99 8.01 -0.23 16.49
C ARG A 99 7.16 0.84 15.84
N HIS A 100 7.49 1.25 14.62
CA HIS A 100 6.72 2.26 13.90
C HIS A 100 5.30 1.77 13.57
N GLU A 101 5.15 0.54 13.10
CA GLU A 101 3.85 -0.08 12.85
C GLU A 101 3.02 -0.19 14.14
N SER A 102 3.63 -0.59 15.25
CA SER A 102 2.95 -0.59 16.56
C SER A 102 2.53 0.83 17.00
N TYR A 103 3.37 1.83 16.75
CA TYR A 103 3.04 3.23 17.02
C TYR A 103 1.87 3.73 16.16
N LEU A 104 1.82 3.38 14.87
CA LEU A 104 0.72 3.71 13.97
C LEU A 104 -0.59 3.10 14.48
N ALA A 105 -0.59 1.81 14.82
CA ALA A 105 -1.75 1.13 15.40
C ALA A 105 -2.27 1.82 16.67
N LEU A 106 -1.36 2.20 17.57
CA LEU A 106 -1.69 2.95 18.79
C LEU A 106 -2.22 4.35 18.50
N LYS A 107 -1.64 5.06 17.53
CA LYS A 107 -2.07 6.42 17.16
C LYS A 107 -3.44 6.45 16.50
N MET A 108 -3.75 5.42 15.71
CA MET A 108 -5.08 5.20 15.15
C MET A 108 -6.08 4.67 16.21
N ASN A 109 -5.60 4.30 17.41
CA ASN A 109 -6.39 3.74 18.49
C ASN A 109 -7.19 2.49 18.04
N LEU A 110 -6.55 1.65 17.23
CA LEU A 110 -7.14 0.44 16.67
C LEU A 110 -7.43 -0.59 17.77
N LYS A 111 -8.60 -1.21 17.68
CA LYS A 111 -9.08 -2.21 18.65
C LYS A 111 -9.62 -3.44 17.93
N ALA A 112 -9.63 -4.55 18.65
CA ALA A 112 -10.20 -5.79 18.15
C ALA A 112 -11.64 -5.58 17.66
N GLY A 113 -11.91 -5.99 16.43
CA GLY A 113 -13.21 -5.81 15.78
C GLY A 113 -13.36 -4.55 14.93
N ASP A 114 -12.43 -3.58 14.99
CA ASP A 114 -12.46 -2.47 14.04
C ASP A 114 -12.18 -2.96 12.62
N LYS A 115 -12.80 -2.28 11.64
CA LYS A 115 -12.57 -2.50 10.21
C LYS A 115 -11.67 -1.40 9.67
N VAL A 116 -10.55 -1.79 9.08
CA VAL A 116 -9.54 -0.89 8.53
C VAL A 116 -9.43 -1.15 7.03
N LEU A 117 -9.34 -0.08 6.25
CA LEU A 117 -9.07 -0.13 4.82
C LEU A 117 -7.64 0.34 4.58
N ASP A 118 -6.83 -0.50 3.98
CA ASP A 118 -5.48 -0.16 3.51
C ASP A 118 -5.51 0.07 2.00
N LEU A 119 -4.99 1.22 1.56
CA LEU A 119 -4.94 1.61 0.16
C LEU A 119 -3.48 1.62 -0.26
N ASP A 120 -3.15 0.93 -1.35
CA ASP A 120 -1.78 0.74 -1.82
C ASP A 120 -0.94 -0.02 -0.79
N CYS A 121 -1.44 -1.19 -0.37
CA CYS A 121 -0.86 -2.00 0.70
C CYS A 121 0.46 -2.71 0.33
N ASP A 122 0.99 -2.52 -0.88
CA ASP A 122 2.12 -3.24 -1.46
C ASP A 122 1.99 -4.77 -1.24
N VAL A 123 3.05 -5.43 -0.73
CA VAL A 123 3.07 -6.86 -0.37
C VAL A 123 2.39 -7.17 0.98
N GLY A 124 1.84 -6.15 1.64
CA GLY A 124 1.01 -6.25 2.83
C GLY A 124 1.70 -6.62 4.14
N GLY A 125 3.04 -6.52 4.26
CA GLY A 125 3.74 -6.90 5.49
C GLY A 125 3.31 -6.09 6.71
N SER A 126 3.25 -4.76 6.56
CA SER A 126 2.91 -3.82 7.64
C SER A 126 1.50 -4.08 8.21
N LEU A 127 0.51 -4.27 7.33
CA LEU A 127 -0.87 -4.46 7.73
C LEU A 127 -1.08 -5.81 8.42
N ARG A 128 -0.40 -6.88 7.96
CA ARG A 128 -0.49 -8.20 8.59
C ARG A 128 -0.03 -8.12 10.04
N ARG A 129 1.02 -7.33 10.30
CA ARG A 129 1.49 -7.10 11.66
C ARG A 129 0.50 -6.26 12.46
N ILE A 130 -0.02 -5.16 11.91
CA ILE A 130 -1.00 -4.32 12.59
C ILE A 130 -2.24 -5.14 12.95
N ALA A 131 -2.81 -5.88 12.01
CA ALA A 131 -3.95 -6.77 12.22
C ALA A 131 -3.68 -7.81 13.33
N HIS A 132 -2.49 -8.39 13.33
CA HIS A 132 -2.07 -9.35 14.36
C HIS A 132 -1.96 -8.69 15.76
N LEU A 133 -1.42 -7.48 15.83
CA LEU A 133 -1.23 -6.74 17.09
C LEU A 133 -2.54 -6.26 17.70
N THR A 134 -3.49 -5.82 16.87
CA THR A 134 -4.70 -5.11 17.31
C THR A 134 -5.94 -6.01 17.33
N GLY A 135 -5.94 -7.10 16.54
CA GLY A 135 -7.13 -7.91 16.27
C GLY A 135 -8.13 -7.23 15.33
N THR A 136 -7.71 -6.22 14.57
CA THR A 136 -8.57 -5.56 13.57
C THR A 136 -8.78 -6.43 12.35
N HIS A 137 -9.91 -6.24 11.69
CA HIS A 137 -10.14 -6.75 10.35
C HIS A 137 -9.62 -5.72 9.34
N VAL A 138 -8.61 -6.08 8.57
CA VAL A 138 -8.05 -5.20 7.54
C VAL A 138 -8.50 -5.70 6.16
N THR A 139 -8.93 -4.77 5.33
CA THR A 139 -9.25 -4.98 3.92
C THR A 139 -8.26 -4.17 3.11
N ASP A 140 -7.66 -4.82 2.11
CA ASP A 140 -6.54 -4.25 1.38
C ASP A 140 -6.92 -4.05 -0.09
N ILE A 141 -6.50 -2.93 -0.67
CA ILE A 141 -6.65 -2.64 -2.08
C ILE A 141 -5.26 -2.40 -2.67
N THR A 142 -4.91 -3.21 -3.66
CA THR A 142 -3.70 -3.07 -4.47
C THR A 142 -4.05 -3.23 -5.95
N ILE A 143 -3.25 -2.60 -6.81
CA ILE A 143 -3.35 -2.72 -8.27
C ILE A 143 -2.49 -3.87 -8.82
N SER A 144 -1.74 -4.55 -7.95
CA SER A 144 -0.85 -5.65 -8.28
C SER A 144 -1.41 -6.99 -7.77
N ASP A 145 -1.25 -8.05 -8.56
CA ASP A 145 -1.64 -9.42 -8.20
C ASP A 145 -0.52 -10.22 -7.49
N TYR A 146 0.63 -9.57 -7.21
CA TYR A 146 1.78 -10.17 -6.52
C TYR A 146 1.41 -10.78 -5.16
#